data_AF-D6Z4M2-F1
#
_entry.id   AF-D6Z4M2-F1
#
_cell.length_a   1.000
_cell.length_b   1.000
_cell.length_c   1.000
_cell.angle_alpha   90.00
_cell.angle_beta   90.00
_cell.angle_gamma   90.00
#
_symmetry.space_group_name_H-M   'P 1'
#
loop_
_entity.id
_entity.type
_entity.pdbx_description
1 polymer ?
#
loop_
_entity_poly.entity_id
_entity_poly.type
_entity_poly.pdbx_seq_one_letter_code
_entity_poly.pdbx_strand_id
1 'polypeptide(L)'
;MNQWGLLFSRLWAAVCNRLPSAFWRTAQGSYWEWRLDDNDGRGKLVIFGVKPEGTKRVALLFNDRLLGHNEFDKDSFRFVIKRAKGRITPGAKFKITSDDGVIPYLGKKLFWEVETPFVQQGGSRKLNIEKALSNGCLLTKKGTFRSPAFVQKRKKSYLAAYLAVKDWFDKMYGYPVLVSHGTLLGLVREGDLIPHDDDFDCLYLSTADSVESVCQERHNILCRLLADGFECFVGSTGHIKVRYGKVEIDLMPSWIVDDSLNIAGFTVMPISDDELRPFRLLPFAGGAVQAFARPEAFLEYQYGEGWRNPDPGYRSRPSADALRNRAKLRPRKEDVEQFGTASLRREAEHRHA
;
A
#
# COMPACT_ATOMS: atom_id res chain seq x y z
N MET A 1 -32.26 9.98 -13.88
CA MET A 1 -31.31 8.85 -13.71
C MET A 1 -31.27 8.07 -15.02
N ASN A 2 -30.15 8.12 -15.73
CA ASN A 2 -30.06 7.66 -17.12
C ASN A 2 -29.98 6.13 -17.21
N GLN A 3 -30.69 5.55 -18.18
CA GLN A 3 -30.88 4.12 -18.41
C GLN A 3 -29.59 3.30 -18.69
N TRP A 4 -28.42 3.94 -18.68
CA TRP A 4 -27.10 3.31 -18.74
C TRP A 4 -26.63 2.71 -17.39
N GLY A 5 -27.13 3.22 -16.26
CA GLY A 5 -26.79 2.70 -14.92
C GLY A 5 -27.42 1.34 -14.58
N LEU A 6 -28.57 1.03 -15.17
CA LEU A 6 -29.27 -0.25 -15.00
C LEU A 6 -28.73 -1.36 -15.90
N LEU A 7 -28.06 -1.02 -17.01
CA LEU A 7 -27.41 -2.01 -17.87
C LEU A 7 -26.09 -2.51 -17.27
N PHE A 8 -25.33 -1.64 -16.61
CA PHE A 8 -24.07 -2.02 -15.94
C PHE A 8 -24.31 -2.86 -14.68
N SER A 9 -25.37 -2.62 -13.91
CA SER A 9 -25.70 -3.47 -12.75
C SER A 9 -26.16 -4.87 -13.18
N ARG A 10 -26.86 -4.99 -14.32
CA ARG A 10 -27.29 -6.29 -14.87
C ARG A 10 -26.16 -7.06 -15.56
N LEU A 11 -25.23 -6.39 -16.23
CA LEU A 11 -24.04 -7.03 -16.82
C LEU A 11 -22.98 -7.40 -15.77
N TRP A 12 -22.83 -6.62 -14.69
CA TRP A 12 -21.94 -6.98 -13.58
C TRP A 12 -22.53 -8.11 -12.72
N ALA A 13 -23.84 -8.08 -12.46
CA ALA A 13 -24.54 -9.21 -11.88
C ALA A 13 -24.47 -10.47 -12.77
N ALA A 14 -24.41 -10.35 -14.10
CA ALA A 14 -24.25 -11.50 -15.00
C ALA A 14 -22.82 -12.10 -15.01
N VAL A 15 -21.79 -11.33 -14.65
CA VAL A 15 -20.41 -11.82 -14.48
C VAL A 15 -20.22 -12.42 -13.07
N CYS A 16 -20.83 -11.82 -12.04
CA CYS A 16 -20.81 -12.35 -10.67
C CYS A 16 -21.75 -13.55 -10.47
N ASN A 17 -22.92 -13.60 -11.12
CA ASN A 17 -23.85 -14.74 -11.10
C ASN A 17 -23.37 -15.94 -11.94
N ARG A 18 -22.25 -15.82 -12.65
CA ARG A 18 -21.62 -16.95 -13.38
C ARG A 18 -20.53 -17.66 -12.59
N LEU A 19 -20.19 -17.18 -11.40
CA LEU A 19 -19.44 -17.99 -10.46
C LEU A 19 -20.44 -18.42 -9.37
N PRO A 20 -21.13 -19.58 -9.53
CA PRO A 20 -21.98 -20.10 -8.48
C PRO A 20 -21.12 -20.23 -7.24
N SER A 21 -21.61 -19.85 -6.05
CA SER A 21 -21.03 -20.26 -4.77
C SER A 21 -20.80 -21.78 -4.80
N ALA A 22 -19.61 -22.16 -5.25
CA ALA A 22 -19.31 -23.54 -5.58
C ALA A 22 -18.77 -24.20 -4.32
N PHE A 23 -19.65 -24.94 -3.65
CA PHE A 23 -19.27 -25.82 -2.56
C PHE A 23 -18.66 -27.09 -3.15
N TRP A 24 -17.36 -27.28 -2.96
CA TRP A 24 -16.70 -28.52 -3.34
C TRP A 24 -16.54 -29.39 -2.09
N ARG A 25 -17.16 -30.58 -2.11
CA ARG A 25 -17.08 -31.57 -1.02
C ARG A 25 -16.00 -32.57 -1.38
N THR A 26 -14.94 -32.64 -0.59
CA THR A 26 -13.97 -33.75 -0.70
C THR A 26 -14.49 -34.97 0.07
N ALA A 27 -14.00 -36.17 -0.30
CA ALA A 27 -14.39 -37.44 0.33
C ALA A 27 -14.10 -37.53 1.85
N GLN A 28 -13.37 -36.56 2.41
CA GLN A 28 -12.94 -36.52 3.82
C GLN A 28 -13.64 -35.41 4.62
N GLY A 29 -14.72 -34.81 4.11
CA GLY A 29 -15.54 -33.86 4.87
C GLY A 29 -15.02 -32.42 4.89
N SER A 30 -13.93 -32.12 4.19
CA SER A 30 -13.45 -30.75 4.04
C SER A 30 -14.24 -30.00 2.96
N TYR A 31 -14.82 -28.86 3.32
CA TYR A 31 -15.45 -27.92 2.39
C TYR A 31 -14.50 -26.76 2.07
N TRP A 32 -14.50 -26.36 0.81
CA TRP A 32 -13.99 -25.05 0.42
C TRP A 32 -15.17 -24.10 0.33
N GLU A 33 -15.14 -23.03 1.11
CA GLU A 33 -16.02 -21.91 0.87
C GLU A 33 -15.16 -20.80 0.28
N TRP A 34 -15.61 -20.21 -0.80
CA TRP A 34 -15.02 -18.98 -1.27
C TRP A 34 -16.13 -17.95 -1.25
N ARG A 35 -15.86 -16.83 -0.57
CA ARG A 35 -16.76 -15.69 -0.58
C ARG A 35 -16.03 -14.56 -1.28
N LEU A 36 -16.71 -13.91 -2.21
CA LEU A 36 -16.48 -12.48 -2.34
C LEU A 36 -17.02 -11.89 -1.04
N ASP A 37 -16.12 -11.45 -0.16
CA ASP A 37 -16.54 -10.61 0.96
C ASP A 37 -16.86 -9.22 0.41
N ASP A 38 -18.10 -9.07 -0.07
CA ASP A 38 -18.62 -7.85 -0.67
C ASP A 38 -19.32 -6.96 0.36
N ASN A 39 -19.16 -7.23 1.67
CA ASN A 39 -19.75 -6.40 2.74
C ASN A 39 -19.35 -4.93 2.64
N ASP A 40 -18.24 -4.65 1.96
CA ASP A 40 -17.84 -3.30 1.64
C ASP A 40 -17.98 -2.94 0.13
N GLY A 41 -18.29 -3.87 -0.79
CA GLY A 41 -18.28 -3.63 -2.24
C GLY A 41 -16.94 -3.91 -2.94
N ARG A 42 -15.98 -4.57 -2.26
CA ARG A 42 -14.72 -5.06 -2.84
C ARG A 42 -14.80 -6.57 -2.95
N GLY A 43 -14.64 -7.11 -4.15
CA GLY A 43 -14.31 -8.52 -4.30
C GLY A 43 -12.96 -8.84 -3.64
N LYS A 44 -12.98 -9.21 -2.37
CA LYS A 44 -11.89 -9.92 -1.70
C LYS A 44 -12.06 -11.39 -2.03
N LEU A 45 -11.07 -12.02 -2.66
CA LEU A 45 -11.06 -13.47 -2.75
C LEU A 45 -10.59 -14.01 -1.40
N VAL A 46 -11.51 -14.54 -0.62
CA VAL A 46 -11.20 -15.24 0.62
C VAL A 46 -11.45 -16.72 0.38
N ILE A 47 -10.38 -17.53 0.48
CA ILE A 47 -10.45 -18.98 0.36
C ILE A 47 -10.54 -19.55 1.78
N PHE A 48 -11.66 -20.18 2.12
CA PHE A 48 -11.86 -20.92 3.36
C PHE A 48 -11.66 -22.40 3.10
N GLY A 49 -10.76 -23.05 3.84
CA GLY A 49 -10.65 -24.52 3.90
C GLY A 49 -11.09 -25.04 5.26
N VAL A 50 -11.70 -26.23 5.30
CA VAL A 50 -11.97 -26.94 6.55
C VAL A 50 -10.71 -27.58 7.11
N LYS A 51 -10.62 -27.48 8.43
CA LYS A 51 -9.55 -27.92 9.30
C LYS A 51 -9.80 -29.37 9.77
N PRO A 52 -8.83 -30.30 9.64
CA PRO A 52 -8.69 -31.40 10.60
C PRO A 52 -8.34 -30.80 11.98
N GLU A 53 -8.93 -31.30 13.07
CA GLU A 53 -8.69 -30.77 14.43
C GLU A 53 -7.20 -30.46 14.69
N GLY A 54 -6.90 -29.24 15.16
CA GLY A 54 -5.53 -28.75 15.39
C GLY A 54 -4.96 -27.67 14.46
N THR A 55 -5.32 -27.59 13.17
CA THR A 55 -4.69 -26.65 12.20
C THR A 55 -5.18 -25.18 12.28
N LYS A 56 -4.30 -24.19 12.15
CA LYS A 56 -4.65 -22.75 12.21
C LYS A 56 -5.22 -22.22 10.88
N ARG A 57 -6.11 -21.21 10.94
CA ARG A 57 -6.73 -20.54 9.79
C ARG A 57 -5.72 -19.87 8.89
N VAL A 58 -6.05 -19.85 7.60
CA VAL A 58 -5.22 -19.25 6.56
C VAL A 58 -6.08 -18.49 5.52
N ALA A 59 -5.63 -17.31 5.11
CA ALA A 59 -5.95 -16.70 3.80
C ALA A 59 -4.72 -16.62 2.86
N LEU A 60 -4.92 -16.72 1.54
CA LEU A 60 -3.96 -16.17 0.59
C LEU A 60 -4.45 -14.78 0.20
N LEU A 61 -3.63 -13.76 0.39
CA LEU A 61 -4.04 -12.39 0.10
C LEU A 61 -3.29 -11.87 -1.11
N PHE A 62 -4.01 -11.85 -2.21
CA PHE A 62 -3.60 -11.15 -3.40
C PHE A 62 -4.40 -9.86 -3.52
N ASN A 63 -3.72 -8.81 -3.98
CA ASN A 63 -4.43 -7.63 -4.45
C ASN A 63 -5.09 -8.00 -5.79
N ASP A 64 -6.41 -7.90 -5.90
CA ASP A 64 -7.18 -8.22 -7.11
C ASP A 64 -6.68 -7.48 -8.38
N ARG A 65 -6.04 -6.31 -8.21
CA ARG A 65 -5.42 -5.56 -9.30
C ARG A 65 -4.27 -6.32 -9.96
N LEU A 66 -3.67 -7.27 -9.24
CA LEU A 66 -2.63 -8.15 -9.75
C LEU A 66 -3.23 -9.39 -10.43
N LEU A 67 -4.43 -9.82 -10.06
CA LEU A 67 -4.96 -11.12 -10.47
C LEU A 67 -5.78 -11.09 -11.77
N GLY A 68 -5.56 -12.14 -12.54
CA GLY A 68 -6.13 -12.40 -13.84
C GLY A 68 -7.25 -13.41 -13.83
N HIS A 69 -7.25 -14.30 -14.82
CA HIS A 69 -8.08 -15.48 -14.76
C HIS A 69 -7.65 -16.34 -13.57
N ASN A 70 -8.63 -16.89 -12.86
CA ASN A 70 -8.42 -17.72 -11.68
C ASN A 70 -9.22 -19.02 -11.90
N GLU A 71 -8.58 -20.15 -11.64
CA GLU A 71 -9.21 -21.48 -11.69
C GLU A 71 -8.98 -22.18 -10.35
N PHE A 72 -9.97 -22.94 -9.90
CA PHE A 72 -9.89 -23.74 -8.69
C PHE A 72 -10.08 -25.21 -9.05
N ASP A 73 -9.27 -26.07 -8.45
CA ASP A 73 -9.41 -27.51 -8.46
C ASP A 73 -9.44 -28.03 -7.02
N LYS A 74 -9.69 -29.33 -6.84
CA LYS A 74 -9.81 -30.02 -5.53
C LYS A 74 -8.63 -29.72 -4.59
N ASP A 75 -7.42 -29.67 -5.14
CA ASP A 75 -6.15 -29.56 -4.44
C ASP A 75 -5.30 -28.37 -4.91
N SER A 76 -5.82 -27.56 -5.85
CA SER A 76 -5.03 -26.49 -6.46
C SER A 76 -5.79 -25.20 -6.73
N PHE A 77 -5.06 -24.09 -6.61
CA PHE A 77 -5.52 -22.76 -7.00
C PHE A 77 -4.60 -22.23 -8.10
N ARG A 78 -5.17 -21.96 -9.27
CA ARG A 78 -4.47 -21.32 -10.39
C ARG A 78 -4.86 -19.86 -10.51
N PHE A 79 -3.89 -18.99 -10.76
CA PHE A 79 -4.14 -17.59 -11.04
C PHE A 79 -3.11 -17.00 -12.01
N VAL A 80 -3.55 -15.98 -12.75
CA VAL A 80 -2.69 -15.22 -13.66
C VAL A 80 -2.29 -13.90 -13.02
N ILE A 81 -1.06 -13.43 -13.19
CA ILE A 81 -0.66 -12.07 -12.80
C ILE A 81 -0.88 -11.10 -13.98
N LYS A 82 -1.93 -10.27 -13.96
CA LYS A 82 -2.21 -9.28 -15.03
C LYS A 82 -1.20 -8.14 -15.09
N ARG A 83 -0.68 -7.71 -13.93
CA ARG A 83 0.21 -6.55 -13.80
C ARG A 83 1.25 -6.84 -12.74
N ALA A 84 2.52 -6.66 -13.06
CA ALA A 84 3.61 -6.75 -12.10
C ALA A 84 4.68 -5.70 -12.43
N LYS A 85 5.28 -5.11 -11.39
CA LYS A 85 6.51 -4.34 -11.52
C LYS A 85 7.64 -5.23 -11.01
N GLY A 86 8.58 -5.65 -11.86
CA GLY A 86 9.73 -6.45 -11.43
C GLY A 86 9.91 -7.76 -12.20
N ARG A 87 10.32 -8.83 -11.50
CA ARG A 87 10.77 -10.10 -12.11
C ARG A 87 9.66 -11.08 -12.51
N ILE A 88 8.39 -10.68 -12.37
CA ILE A 88 7.24 -11.48 -12.78
C ILE A 88 6.71 -10.90 -14.09
N THR A 89 6.65 -11.72 -15.13
CA THR A 89 6.08 -11.33 -16.42
C THR A 89 4.57 -11.19 -16.29
N PRO A 90 3.95 -10.09 -16.74
CA PRO A 90 2.49 -10.04 -16.91
C PRO A 90 2.01 -11.23 -17.76
N GLY A 91 0.97 -11.93 -17.30
CA GLY A 91 0.49 -13.19 -17.89
C GLY A 91 1.10 -14.45 -17.27
N ALA A 92 2.05 -14.33 -16.34
CA ALA A 92 2.59 -15.47 -15.60
C ALA A 92 1.46 -16.21 -14.87
N LYS A 93 1.42 -17.54 -15.07
CA LYS A 93 0.45 -18.44 -14.46
C LYS A 93 1.08 -19.13 -13.26
N PHE A 94 0.39 -19.07 -12.14
CA PHE A 94 0.79 -19.71 -10.90
C PHE A 94 -0.23 -20.76 -10.54
N LYS A 95 0.25 -21.90 -10.06
CA LYS A 95 -0.56 -22.94 -9.43
C LYS A 95 -0.01 -23.18 -8.03
N ILE A 96 -0.90 -23.13 -7.05
CA ILE A 96 -0.61 -23.48 -5.66
C ILE A 96 -1.25 -24.82 -5.39
N THR A 97 -0.48 -25.79 -4.88
CA THR A 97 -0.97 -27.09 -4.45
C THR A 97 -0.68 -27.32 -2.97
N SER A 98 -1.59 -28.01 -2.28
CA SER A 98 -1.36 -28.50 -0.92
C SER A 98 -1.64 -29.99 -0.81
N ASP A 99 -0.74 -30.72 -0.16
CA ASP A 99 -0.82 -32.18 0.04
C ASP A 99 -2.04 -32.60 0.87
N ASP A 100 -2.52 -31.72 1.74
CA ASP A 100 -3.67 -31.94 2.62
C ASP A 100 -4.94 -31.24 2.13
N GLY A 101 -4.90 -30.61 0.95
CA GLY A 101 -5.99 -29.76 0.48
C GLY A 101 -6.26 -28.59 1.43
N VAL A 102 -5.26 -28.07 2.14
CA VAL A 102 -5.33 -26.85 2.94
C VAL A 102 -4.18 -25.96 2.53
N ILE A 103 -4.48 -24.82 1.91
CA ILE A 103 -3.45 -23.83 1.57
C ILE A 103 -3.17 -23.00 2.83
N PRO A 104 -1.91 -22.85 3.34
CA PRO A 104 -1.59 -22.00 4.51
C PRO A 104 -1.13 -20.51 4.29
N TYR A 105 -1.43 -19.61 5.26
CA TYR A 105 -1.40 -18.11 5.21
C TYR A 105 -0.03 -17.62 5.54
N LEU A 106 0.59 -18.35 6.45
CA LEU A 106 1.95 -18.20 6.92
C LEU A 106 2.35 -19.57 7.51
N GLY A 107 3.28 -20.26 6.83
CA GLY A 107 4.03 -21.39 7.40
C GLY A 107 3.57 -22.80 7.03
N LYS A 108 4.59 -23.59 6.62
CA LYS A 108 4.66 -25.00 6.19
C LYS A 108 4.08 -25.34 4.80
N LYS A 109 4.69 -26.38 4.21
CA LYS A 109 4.94 -26.63 2.77
C LYS A 109 3.74 -26.36 1.86
N LEU A 110 3.79 -25.23 1.16
CA LEU A 110 3.05 -25.02 -0.08
C LEU A 110 3.95 -25.40 -1.25
N PHE A 111 3.41 -26.16 -2.21
CA PHE A 111 4.09 -26.42 -3.46
C PHE A 111 3.60 -25.42 -4.50
N TRP A 112 4.55 -24.84 -5.24
CA TRP A 112 4.29 -23.79 -6.20
C TRP A 112 4.76 -24.27 -7.56
N GLU A 113 3.83 -24.40 -8.49
CA GLU A 113 4.17 -24.70 -9.87
C GLU A 113 3.94 -23.45 -10.71
N VAL A 114 4.96 -23.04 -11.45
CA VAL A 114 4.84 -21.94 -12.41
C VAL A 114 4.58 -22.58 -13.77
N GLU A 115 3.34 -22.49 -14.24
CA GLU A 115 2.91 -23.17 -15.47
C GLU A 115 3.45 -22.50 -16.74
N THR A 116 3.87 -21.23 -16.68
CA THR A 116 4.48 -20.52 -17.82
C THR A 116 5.89 -20.01 -17.49
N PRO A 117 6.91 -20.31 -18.32
CA PRO A 117 8.28 -19.90 -18.04
C PRO A 117 8.43 -18.37 -18.08
N PHE A 118 9.18 -17.84 -17.11
CA PHE A 118 9.57 -16.43 -17.03
C PHE A 118 10.35 -16.01 -18.28
N VAL A 119 9.97 -14.86 -18.86
CA VAL A 119 10.84 -14.12 -19.77
C VAL A 119 11.31 -12.87 -19.03
N GLN A 120 12.61 -12.80 -18.80
CA GLN A 120 13.27 -11.71 -18.12
C GLN A 120 13.51 -10.57 -19.11
N GLN A 121 12.98 -9.37 -18.83
CA GLN A 121 13.60 -8.16 -19.39
C GLN A 121 14.78 -7.77 -18.48
N GLY A 122 16.00 -7.83 -19.01
CA GLY A 122 17.15 -7.06 -18.54
C GLY A 122 17.90 -7.53 -17.27
N GLY A 123 18.14 -8.82 -17.07
CA GLY A 123 19.06 -9.27 -16.00
C GLY A 123 19.38 -10.77 -16.07
N SER A 124 20.43 -11.24 -15.41
CA SER A 124 21.03 -12.58 -15.60
C SER A 124 20.66 -13.65 -14.56
N ARG A 125 19.71 -13.40 -13.65
CA ARG A 125 19.31 -14.39 -12.62
C ARG A 125 17.81 -14.62 -12.58
N LYS A 126 17.40 -15.86 -12.90
CA LYS A 126 16.05 -16.40 -12.70
C LYS A 126 15.69 -16.33 -11.21
N LEU A 127 14.55 -15.71 -10.87
CA LEU A 127 14.04 -15.72 -9.49
C LEU A 127 13.48 -17.12 -9.20
N ASN A 128 14.06 -17.83 -8.24
CA ASN A 128 13.46 -19.06 -7.72
C ASN A 128 12.40 -18.68 -6.68
N ILE A 129 11.12 -18.79 -7.06
CA ILE A 129 9.96 -18.40 -6.24
C ILE A 129 9.79 -19.33 -5.05
N GLU A 130 9.92 -20.64 -5.24
CA GLU A 130 9.86 -21.62 -4.16
C GLU A 130 10.85 -21.26 -3.06
N LYS A 131 12.10 -20.97 -3.44
CA LYS A 131 13.15 -20.54 -2.52
C LYS A 131 12.85 -19.19 -1.90
N ALA A 132 12.29 -18.22 -2.64
CA ALA A 132 11.93 -16.91 -2.11
C ALA A 132 10.82 -17.01 -1.04
N LEU A 133 9.76 -17.75 -1.34
CA LEU A 133 8.63 -18.01 -0.45
C LEU A 133 9.05 -18.83 0.77
N SER A 134 9.88 -19.87 0.58
CA SER A 134 10.45 -20.66 1.68
C SER A 134 11.30 -19.81 2.63
N ASN A 135 11.92 -18.75 2.12
CA ASN A 135 12.65 -17.75 2.91
C ASN A 135 11.73 -16.64 3.48
N GLY A 136 10.41 -16.84 3.46
CA GLY A 136 9.42 -15.92 4.01
C GLY A 136 9.17 -14.67 3.16
N CYS A 137 9.58 -14.62 1.89
CA CYS A 137 9.24 -13.48 1.03
C CYS A 137 7.75 -13.44 0.72
N LEU A 138 7.17 -12.24 0.61
CA LEU A 138 5.78 -12.03 0.19
C LEU A 138 5.70 -11.34 -1.17
N LEU A 139 4.70 -11.70 -1.97
CA LEU A 139 4.31 -10.97 -3.17
C LEU A 139 3.54 -9.72 -2.76
N THR A 140 4.11 -8.55 -2.99
CA THR A 140 3.48 -7.28 -2.58
C THR A 140 2.40 -6.82 -3.55
N LYS A 141 1.58 -5.84 -3.12
CA LYS A 141 0.58 -5.13 -3.97
C LYS A 141 1.14 -4.53 -5.26
N LYS A 142 2.47 -4.33 -5.34
CA LYS A 142 3.19 -3.80 -6.52
C LYS A 142 3.64 -4.93 -7.48
N GLY A 143 3.38 -6.19 -7.15
CA GLY A 143 3.80 -7.35 -7.94
C GLY A 143 5.27 -7.73 -7.79
N THR A 144 5.92 -7.33 -6.68
CA THR A 144 7.30 -7.68 -6.34
C THR A 144 7.37 -8.67 -5.19
N PHE A 145 8.29 -9.64 -5.23
CA PHE A 145 8.66 -10.43 -4.06
C PHE A 145 9.58 -9.63 -3.14
N ARG A 146 9.24 -9.54 -1.85
CA ARG A 146 10.07 -8.88 -0.83
C ARG A 146 10.28 -9.77 0.37
N SER A 147 11.50 -9.77 0.91
CA SER A 147 11.80 -10.44 2.16
C SER A 147 11.32 -9.63 3.38
N PRO A 148 11.04 -10.28 4.52
CA PRO A 148 10.64 -9.58 5.75
C PRO A 148 11.74 -8.62 6.23
N ALA A 149 13.00 -8.99 5.98
CA ALA A 149 14.17 -8.19 6.33
C ALA A 149 14.39 -6.94 5.44
N PHE A 150 13.59 -6.73 4.39
CA PHE A 150 13.77 -5.63 3.45
C PHE A 150 13.75 -4.27 4.15
N VAL A 151 12.70 -4.03 4.94
CA VAL A 151 12.51 -2.76 5.68
C VAL A 151 13.48 -2.66 6.84
N GLN A 152 13.71 -3.78 7.53
CA GLN A 152 14.59 -3.88 8.70
C GLN A 152 15.98 -3.29 8.44
N LYS A 153 16.55 -3.60 7.27
CA LYS A 153 17.87 -3.09 6.85
C LYS A 153 17.90 -1.59 6.54
N ARG A 154 16.74 -0.95 6.40
CA ARG A 154 16.58 0.45 5.96
C ARG A 154 16.10 1.38 7.06
N LYS A 155 15.68 0.88 8.22
CA LYS A 155 15.11 1.68 9.32
C LYS A 155 15.95 2.87 9.73
N LYS A 156 17.26 2.66 9.93
CA LYS A 156 18.18 3.76 10.28
C LYS A 156 18.27 4.81 9.17
N SER A 157 18.21 4.39 7.90
CA SER A 157 18.17 5.32 6.76
C SER A 157 16.85 6.08 6.70
N TYR A 158 15.71 5.43 7.00
CA TYR A 158 14.41 6.10 7.09
C TYR A 158 14.36 7.11 8.23
N LEU A 159 14.89 6.75 9.42
CA LEU A 159 15.01 7.70 10.52
C LEU A 159 15.88 8.89 10.14
N ALA A 160 17.04 8.68 9.52
CA ALA A 160 17.92 9.76 9.07
C ALA A 160 17.22 10.66 8.04
N ALA A 161 16.50 10.08 7.08
CA ALA A 161 15.72 10.81 6.09
C ALA A 161 14.61 11.65 6.73
N TYR A 162 13.84 11.05 7.64
CA TYR A 162 12.79 11.74 8.40
C TYR A 162 13.35 12.90 9.22
N LEU A 163 14.45 12.69 9.95
CA LEU A 163 15.07 13.73 10.77
C LEU A 163 15.62 14.88 9.92
N ALA A 164 16.23 14.58 8.76
CA ALA A 164 16.71 15.60 7.83
C ALA A 164 15.57 16.47 7.29
N VAL A 165 14.45 15.84 6.89
CA VAL A 165 13.27 16.58 6.42
C VAL A 165 12.61 17.35 7.56
N LYS A 166 12.45 16.74 8.73
CA LYS A 166 11.88 17.41 9.91
C LYS A 166 12.69 18.64 10.31
N ASP A 167 14.00 18.51 10.45
CA ASP A 167 14.91 19.62 10.82
C ASP A 167 14.84 20.76 9.79
N TRP A 168 14.74 20.42 8.50
CA TRP A 168 14.55 21.42 7.46
C TRP A 168 13.20 22.16 7.60
N PHE A 169 12.10 21.44 7.84
CA PHE A 169 10.78 22.07 8.05
C PHE A 169 10.74 22.92 9.33
N ASP A 170 11.34 22.46 10.42
CA ASP A 170 11.46 23.22 11.67
C ASP A 170 12.17 24.56 11.43
N LYS A 171 13.28 24.55 10.68
CA LYS A 171 14.09 25.75 10.39
C LYS A 171 13.42 26.71 9.40
N MET A 172 12.80 26.18 8.37
CA MET A 172 12.31 26.97 7.24
C MET A 172 10.89 27.50 7.46
N TYR A 173 10.05 26.73 8.16
CA TYR A 173 8.61 27.02 8.29
C TYR A 173 8.10 26.89 9.73
N GLY A 174 8.83 26.21 10.62
CA GLY A 174 8.31 25.84 11.94
C GLY A 174 7.16 24.84 11.88
N TYR A 175 6.98 24.14 10.76
CA TYR A 175 5.88 23.19 10.58
C TYR A 175 6.25 21.83 11.17
N PRO A 176 5.34 21.18 11.92
CA PRO A 176 5.60 19.85 12.44
C PRO A 176 5.52 18.82 11.31
N VAL A 177 6.41 17.83 11.38
CA VAL A 177 6.43 16.69 10.45
C VAL A 177 6.09 15.42 11.22
N LEU A 178 4.93 14.83 10.95
CA LEU A 178 4.38 13.69 11.70
C LEU A 178 4.39 12.43 10.83
N VAL A 179 4.67 11.26 11.42
CA VAL A 179 4.46 9.99 10.72
C VAL A 179 2.97 9.70 10.56
N SER A 180 2.59 9.08 9.44
CA SER A 180 1.19 8.81 9.10
C SER A 180 1.00 7.45 8.43
N HIS A 181 -0.25 7.10 8.12
CA HIS A 181 -0.62 5.93 7.32
C HIS A 181 0.12 4.63 7.71
N GLY A 182 0.75 3.93 6.75
CA GLY A 182 1.34 2.61 6.97
C GLY A 182 2.51 2.66 7.95
N THR A 183 3.26 3.76 7.94
CA THR A 183 4.36 4.01 8.87
C THR A 183 3.84 4.17 10.30
N LEU A 184 2.84 5.03 10.52
CA LEU A 184 2.23 5.18 11.84
C LEU A 184 1.57 3.89 12.31
N LEU A 185 0.87 3.18 11.42
CA LEU A 185 0.21 1.90 11.73
C LEU A 185 1.23 0.89 12.25
N GLY A 186 2.37 0.73 11.58
CA GLY A 186 3.44 -0.15 12.04
C GLY A 186 3.94 0.26 13.43
N LEU A 187 4.31 1.53 13.59
CA LEU A 187 4.91 2.02 14.83
C LEU A 187 4.00 1.84 16.04
N VAL A 188 2.69 2.03 15.88
CA VAL A 188 1.73 1.88 16.99
C VAL A 188 1.33 0.41 17.19
N ARG A 189 1.09 -0.34 16.13
CA ARG A 189 0.59 -1.73 16.23
C ARG A 189 1.69 -2.74 16.54
N GLU A 190 2.83 -2.60 15.87
CA GLU A 190 3.92 -3.59 15.87
C GLU A 190 5.14 -3.09 16.65
N GLY A 191 5.11 -1.84 17.13
CA GLY A 191 6.28 -1.16 17.71
C GLY A 191 7.35 -0.83 16.67
N ASP A 192 7.05 -1.04 15.38
CA ASP A 192 8.03 -0.96 14.30
C ASP A 192 7.39 -0.92 12.91
N LEU A 193 8.17 -0.66 11.86
CA LEU A 193 7.64 -0.69 10.49
C LEU A 193 7.10 -2.07 10.11
N ILE A 194 5.96 -2.06 9.41
CA ILE A 194 5.30 -3.26 8.90
C ILE A 194 6.27 -4.05 8.01
N PRO A 195 6.45 -5.37 8.23
CA PRO A 195 7.26 -6.21 7.37
C PRO A 195 6.82 -6.09 5.90
N HIS A 196 7.81 -6.08 5.00
CA HIS A 196 7.60 -5.99 3.55
C HIS A 196 7.02 -4.68 3.01
N ASP A 197 6.71 -3.70 3.86
CA ASP A 197 6.36 -2.36 3.38
C ASP A 197 7.53 -1.75 2.60
N ASP A 198 7.28 -0.75 1.77
CA ASP A 198 8.35 -0.16 0.95
C ASP A 198 8.35 1.35 0.89
N ASP A 199 7.37 1.97 1.51
CA ASP A 199 7.21 3.41 1.58
C ASP A 199 7.37 3.84 3.07
N PHE A 200 7.78 5.09 3.31
CA PHE A 200 7.81 5.69 4.64
C PHE A 200 6.97 6.95 4.58
N ASP A 201 5.80 6.90 5.21
CA ASP A 201 4.73 7.88 5.11
C ASP A 201 4.82 8.91 6.25
N CYS A 202 4.91 10.18 5.89
CA CYS A 202 4.89 11.29 6.83
C CYS A 202 4.12 12.48 6.24
N LEU A 203 3.65 13.38 7.07
CA LEU A 203 2.99 14.62 6.65
C LEU A 203 3.71 15.82 7.23
N TYR A 204 3.61 16.98 6.58
CA TYR A 204 3.88 18.26 7.23
C TYR A 204 2.54 18.99 7.44
N LEU A 205 2.36 19.59 8.62
CA LEU A 205 1.14 20.33 8.94
C LEU A 205 1.32 21.81 8.58
N SER A 206 0.74 22.19 7.45
CA SER A 206 0.66 23.57 6.97
C SER A 206 -0.25 24.42 7.86
N THR A 207 0.02 25.72 7.91
CA THR A 207 -0.90 26.73 8.48
C THR A 207 -1.90 27.27 7.45
N ALA A 208 -1.83 26.82 6.20
CA ALA A 208 -2.84 27.14 5.21
C ALA A 208 -4.21 26.56 5.58
N ASP A 209 -5.28 27.21 5.16
CA ASP A 209 -6.67 26.88 5.47
C ASP A 209 -7.44 26.33 4.26
N SER A 210 -6.77 26.21 3.12
CA SER A 210 -7.38 25.83 1.85
C SER A 210 -6.41 25.04 0.98
N VAL A 211 -6.99 24.15 0.16
CA VAL A 211 -6.21 23.28 -0.74
C VAL A 211 -5.49 24.09 -1.82
N GLU A 212 -6.06 25.22 -2.25
CA GLU A 212 -5.42 26.15 -3.19
C GLU A 212 -4.13 26.76 -2.61
N SER A 213 -4.20 27.24 -1.36
CA SER A 213 -3.02 27.75 -0.64
C SER A 213 -1.97 26.66 -0.42
N VAL A 214 -2.39 25.44 -0.05
CA VAL A 214 -1.48 24.29 0.09
C VAL A 214 -0.83 23.90 -1.24
N CYS A 215 -1.55 23.98 -2.36
CA CYS A 215 -0.97 23.74 -3.69
C CYS A 215 0.18 24.71 -3.99
N GLN A 216 -0.02 26.01 -3.72
CA GLN A 216 1.00 27.03 -3.94
C GLN A 216 2.17 26.85 -2.96
N GLU A 217 1.89 26.60 -1.70
CA GLU A 217 2.89 26.35 -0.67
C GLU A 217 3.76 25.14 -1.02
N ARG A 218 3.15 24.02 -1.43
CA ARG A 218 3.88 22.82 -1.86
C ARG A 218 4.81 23.11 -3.03
N HIS A 219 4.37 23.90 -4.02
CA HIS A 219 5.24 24.31 -5.12
C HIS A 219 6.47 25.08 -4.61
N ASN A 220 6.26 26.03 -3.70
CA ASN A 220 7.36 26.79 -3.09
C ASN A 220 8.30 25.90 -2.26
N ILE A 221 7.75 24.95 -1.50
CA ILE A 221 8.52 23.95 -0.75
C ILE A 221 9.37 23.09 -1.69
N LEU A 222 8.82 22.62 -2.81
CA LEU A 222 9.57 21.84 -3.82
C LEU A 222 10.74 22.65 -4.39
N CYS A 223 10.50 23.90 -4.79
CA CYS A 223 11.55 24.81 -5.23
C CYS A 223 12.65 24.94 -4.18
N ARG A 224 12.26 25.13 -2.91
CA ARG A 224 13.22 25.39 -1.84
C ARG A 224 14.00 24.16 -1.41
N LEU A 225 13.35 23.00 -1.31
CA LEU A 225 14.02 21.72 -1.08
C LEU A 225 15.11 21.47 -2.13
N LEU A 226 14.80 21.67 -3.41
CA LEU A 226 15.78 21.52 -4.49
C LEU A 226 16.92 22.53 -4.38
N ALA A 227 16.61 23.80 -4.09
CA ALA A 227 17.61 24.85 -3.91
C ALA A 227 18.53 24.57 -2.72
N ASP A 228 18.01 23.95 -1.66
CA ASP A 228 18.75 23.56 -0.46
C ASP A 228 19.42 22.16 -0.60
N GLY A 229 19.42 21.58 -1.81
CA GLY A 229 20.19 20.39 -2.15
C GLY A 229 19.49 19.06 -1.88
N PHE A 230 18.21 19.05 -1.51
CA PHE A 230 17.44 17.81 -1.41
C PHE A 230 17.12 17.26 -2.80
N GLU A 231 17.15 15.94 -2.93
CA GLU A 231 16.60 15.29 -4.09
C GLU A 231 15.11 15.01 -3.86
N CYS A 232 14.22 15.79 -4.50
CA CYS A 232 12.78 15.59 -4.36
C CYS A 232 12.03 15.69 -5.68
N PHE A 233 10.83 15.10 -5.71
CA PHE A 233 9.96 15.10 -6.86
C PHE A 233 8.49 15.04 -6.44
N VAL A 234 7.60 15.49 -7.31
CA VAL A 234 6.17 15.52 -7.02
C VAL A 234 5.50 14.21 -7.46
N GLY A 235 4.76 13.58 -6.55
CA GLY A 235 3.95 12.40 -6.80
C GLY A 235 2.64 12.72 -7.51
N SER A 236 2.07 11.74 -8.21
CA SER A 236 0.85 11.93 -9.01
C SER A 236 -0.40 12.30 -8.20
N THR A 237 -0.38 12.08 -6.87
CA THR A 237 -1.44 12.48 -5.94
C THR A 237 -1.09 13.75 -5.17
N GLY A 238 0.00 14.44 -5.53
CA GLY A 238 0.40 15.71 -4.93
C GLY A 238 1.25 15.63 -3.67
N HIS A 239 1.64 14.42 -3.23
CA HIS A 239 2.67 14.25 -2.19
C HIS A 239 4.07 14.58 -2.75
N ILE A 240 4.98 14.99 -1.88
CA ILE A 240 6.39 15.18 -2.21
C ILE A 240 7.12 13.88 -1.89
N LYS A 241 7.88 13.35 -2.84
CA LYS A 241 8.81 12.25 -2.59
C LYS A 241 10.18 12.85 -2.36
N VAL A 242 10.77 12.61 -1.19
CA VAL A 242 12.12 13.07 -0.85
C VAL A 242 13.04 11.87 -0.80
N ARG A 243 14.05 11.84 -1.65
CA ARG A 243 15.10 10.82 -1.66
C ARG A 243 16.23 11.27 -0.75
N TYR A 244 16.64 10.38 0.16
CA TYR A 244 17.75 10.60 1.06
C TYR A 244 18.61 9.34 1.12
N GLY A 245 19.80 9.41 0.53
CA GLY A 245 20.66 8.24 0.34
C GLY A 245 19.97 7.15 -0.48
N LYS A 246 19.71 5.99 0.14
CA LYS A 246 19.11 4.81 -0.53
C LYS A 246 17.61 4.64 -0.28
N VAL A 247 16.98 5.57 0.44
CA VAL A 247 15.55 5.51 0.79
C VAL A 247 14.80 6.72 0.25
N GLU A 248 13.49 6.59 0.16
CA GLU A 248 12.56 7.65 -0.20
C GLU A 248 11.50 7.74 0.89
N ILE A 249 11.14 8.94 1.30
CA ILE A 249 9.99 9.19 2.15
C ILE A 249 8.89 9.86 1.34
N ASP A 250 7.65 9.47 1.60
CA ASP A 250 6.44 10.06 1.03
C ASP A 250 5.94 11.11 2.03
N LEU A 251 6.11 12.37 1.66
CA LEU A 251 5.74 13.54 2.46
C LEU A 251 4.43 14.12 1.94
N MET A 252 3.36 13.97 2.70
CA MET A 252 2.03 14.46 2.40
C MET A 252 1.85 15.91 2.87
N PRO A 253 1.45 16.84 1.99
CA PRO A 253 0.88 18.12 2.44
C PRO A 253 -0.39 17.90 3.28
N SER A 254 -0.44 18.51 4.46
CA SER A 254 -1.59 18.44 5.36
C SER A 254 -1.99 19.79 5.91
N TRP A 255 -3.29 19.98 6.15
CA TRP A 255 -3.84 21.22 6.68
C TRP A 255 -5.12 20.95 7.45
N ILE A 256 -5.56 21.94 8.24
CA ILE A 256 -6.80 21.87 9.03
C ILE A 256 -7.72 22.96 8.51
N VAL A 257 -8.97 22.58 8.25
CA VAL A 257 -10.07 23.50 7.95
C VAL A 257 -11.32 22.94 8.61
N ASP A 258 -12.09 23.80 9.31
CA ASP A 258 -13.32 23.43 10.01
C ASP A 258 -13.18 22.14 10.85
N ASP A 259 -12.19 22.12 11.76
CA ASP A 259 -11.85 20.99 12.64
C ASP A 259 -11.61 19.65 11.90
N SER A 260 -11.26 19.72 10.61
CA SER A 260 -10.99 18.56 9.78
C SER A 260 -9.55 18.55 9.29
N LEU A 261 -8.81 17.50 9.65
CA LEU A 261 -7.49 17.23 9.13
C LEU A 261 -7.58 16.67 7.71
N ASN A 262 -6.89 17.34 6.80
CA ASN A 262 -6.73 16.95 5.42
C ASN A 262 -5.30 16.42 5.21
N ILE A 263 -5.14 15.26 4.57
CA ILE A 263 -3.81 14.68 4.26
C ILE A 263 -3.72 14.33 2.78
N ALA A 264 -3.11 15.22 1.98
CA ALA A 264 -2.79 15.06 0.56
C ALA A 264 -3.88 14.40 -0.32
N GLY A 265 -5.16 14.62 0.00
CA GLY A 265 -6.29 13.99 -0.69
C GLY A 265 -6.38 12.46 -0.52
N PHE A 266 -5.77 11.91 0.52
CA PHE A 266 -5.95 10.52 0.97
C PHE A 266 -6.98 10.43 2.09
N THR A 267 -6.91 11.36 3.03
CA THR A 267 -7.72 11.37 4.25
C THR A 267 -8.28 12.77 4.46
N VAL A 268 -9.57 12.84 4.81
CA VAL A 268 -10.23 14.01 5.38
C VAL A 268 -10.96 13.49 6.60
N MET A 269 -10.57 13.92 7.78
CA MET A 269 -10.96 13.33 9.05
C MET A 269 -11.27 14.43 10.06
N PRO A 270 -12.41 14.37 10.78
CA PRO A 270 -12.64 15.21 11.95
C PRO A 270 -11.54 14.95 12.98
N ILE A 271 -10.93 16.01 13.51
CA ILE A 271 -9.90 15.89 14.55
C ILE A 271 -10.09 17.00 15.58
N SER A 272 -10.04 16.66 16.86
CA SER A 272 -9.97 17.67 17.91
C SER A 272 -8.52 18.09 18.18
N ASP A 273 -8.33 19.26 18.81
CA ASP A 273 -6.98 19.72 19.15
C ASP A 273 -6.28 18.78 20.13
N ASP A 274 -7.00 18.11 21.05
CA ASP A 274 -6.42 17.14 21.99
C ASP A 274 -6.09 15.76 21.35
N GLU A 275 -6.68 15.45 20.18
CA GLU A 275 -6.29 14.29 19.38
C GLU A 275 -5.04 14.58 18.54
N LEU A 276 -4.90 15.83 18.08
CA LEU A 276 -3.77 16.27 17.27
C LEU A 276 -2.54 16.63 18.12
N ARG A 277 -2.74 17.44 19.17
CA ARG A 277 -1.72 18.09 20.00
C ARG A 277 -1.90 17.76 21.49
N PRO A 278 -0.82 17.76 22.30
CA PRO A 278 0.57 17.97 21.90
C PRO A 278 1.13 16.77 21.11
N PHE A 279 2.03 17.03 20.16
CA PHE A 279 2.63 15.95 19.37
C PHE A 279 3.42 15.00 20.26
N ARG A 280 3.23 13.70 20.03
CA ARG A 280 3.90 12.64 20.78
C ARG A 280 5.14 12.15 20.05
N LEU A 281 6.19 11.80 20.80
CA LEU A 281 7.35 11.10 20.26
C LEU A 281 7.14 9.58 20.35
N LEU A 282 7.32 8.90 19.22
CA LEU A 282 7.34 7.43 19.13
C LEU A 282 8.79 6.95 18.93
N PRO A 283 9.28 5.98 19.71
CA PRO A 283 10.60 5.38 19.50
C PRO A 283 10.68 4.73 18.12
N PHE A 284 11.77 4.98 17.39
CA PHE A 284 12.00 4.35 16.09
C PHE A 284 13.50 4.27 15.77
N ALA A 285 13.99 3.08 15.43
CA ALA A 285 15.34 2.84 14.93
C ALA A 285 16.50 3.42 15.78
N GLY A 286 16.32 3.51 17.10
CA GLY A 286 17.29 4.10 18.04
C GLY A 286 17.16 5.62 18.24
N GLY A 287 16.19 6.27 17.59
CA GLY A 287 15.78 7.65 17.83
C GLY A 287 14.28 7.76 18.05
N ALA A 288 13.69 8.87 17.63
CA ALA A 288 12.25 9.10 17.75
C ALA A 288 11.68 9.83 16.53
N VAL A 289 10.40 9.60 16.27
CA VAL A 289 9.60 10.29 15.26
C VAL A 289 8.37 10.92 15.91
N GLN A 290 7.88 12.03 15.38
CA GLN A 290 6.67 12.69 15.90
C GLN A 290 5.40 12.05 15.31
N ALA A 291 4.37 11.95 16.14
CA ALA A 291 3.03 11.52 15.80
C ALA A 291 1.99 12.45 16.45
N PHE A 292 0.72 12.25 16.08
CA PHE A 292 -0.44 12.84 16.76
C PHE A 292 -0.42 12.57 18.27
N ALA A 293 -1.13 13.38 19.05
CA ALA A 293 -1.33 13.13 20.48
C ALA A 293 -2.02 11.78 20.74
N ARG A 294 -3.05 11.47 19.95
CA ARG A 294 -3.78 10.19 19.96
C ARG A 294 -3.70 9.50 18.60
N PRO A 295 -2.57 8.84 18.29
CA PRO A 295 -2.41 8.20 16.98
C PRO A 295 -3.43 7.08 16.74
N GLU A 296 -3.93 6.44 17.80
CA GLU A 296 -4.98 5.42 17.71
C GLU A 296 -6.28 5.94 17.10
N ALA A 297 -6.66 7.21 17.37
CA ALA A 297 -7.86 7.81 16.78
C ALA A 297 -7.72 7.91 15.25
N PHE A 298 -6.56 8.37 14.77
CA PHE A 298 -6.26 8.40 13.34
C PHE A 298 -6.27 7.00 12.72
N LEU A 299 -5.66 6.01 13.39
CA LEU A 299 -5.59 4.64 12.88
C LEU A 299 -6.96 3.97 12.82
N GLU A 300 -7.81 4.20 13.83
CA GLU A 300 -9.18 3.70 13.84
C GLU A 300 -10.02 4.33 12.73
N TYR A 301 -9.90 5.64 12.50
CA TYR A 301 -10.57 6.29 11.39
C TYR A 301 -10.08 5.78 10.03
N GLN A 302 -8.76 5.66 9.86
CA GLN A 302 -8.16 5.29 8.58
C GLN A 302 -8.34 3.81 8.23
N TYR A 303 -8.28 2.92 9.21
CA TYR A 303 -8.23 1.46 9.02
C TYR A 303 -9.45 0.72 9.59
N GLY A 304 -10.33 1.39 10.32
CA GLY A 304 -11.50 0.83 11.00
C GLY A 304 -11.19 0.28 12.39
N GLU A 305 -12.24 -0.03 13.17
CA GLU A 305 -12.15 -0.54 14.55
C GLU A 305 -11.21 -1.76 14.70
N GLY A 306 -11.11 -2.59 13.65
CA GLY A 306 -10.27 -3.78 13.61
C GLY A 306 -8.77 -3.55 13.36
N TRP A 307 -8.30 -2.30 13.26
CA TRP A 307 -6.95 -1.95 12.77
C TRP A 307 -5.78 -2.62 13.52
N ARG A 308 -6.00 -2.98 14.79
CA ARG A 308 -5.04 -3.71 15.63
C ARG A 308 -4.75 -5.12 15.11
N ASN A 309 -5.68 -5.70 14.37
CA ASN A 309 -5.47 -6.97 13.68
C ASN A 309 -5.05 -6.69 12.23
N PRO A 310 -3.93 -7.25 11.73
CA PRO A 310 -3.57 -7.11 10.33
C PRO A 310 -4.71 -7.57 9.41
N ASP A 311 -5.19 -6.68 8.53
CA ASP A 311 -6.06 -6.99 7.39
C ASP A 311 -5.23 -6.87 6.11
N PRO A 312 -4.67 -7.97 5.57
CA PRO A 312 -3.87 -7.89 4.36
C PRO A 312 -4.73 -7.65 3.10
N GLY A 313 -6.06 -7.69 3.23
CA GLY A 313 -7.03 -7.34 2.19
C GLY A 313 -7.46 -5.88 2.25
N TYR A 314 -6.90 -5.08 3.17
CA TYR A 314 -7.24 -3.68 3.34
C TYR A 314 -7.03 -2.89 2.03
N ARG A 315 -7.99 -2.00 1.76
CA ARG A 315 -7.87 -0.99 0.71
C ARG A 315 -8.28 0.37 1.24
N SER A 316 -7.48 1.38 0.92
CA SER A 316 -7.84 2.77 1.17
C SER A 316 -9.07 3.15 0.35
N ARG A 317 -10.09 3.70 1.00
CA ARG A 317 -11.22 4.41 0.38
C ARG A 317 -11.17 5.87 0.80
N PRO A 318 -10.58 6.75 -0.03
CA PRO A 318 -10.67 8.17 0.24
C PRO A 318 -12.14 8.60 0.22
N SER A 319 -12.53 9.49 1.14
CA SER A 319 -13.85 10.13 1.12
C SER A 319 -14.04 10.96 -0.16
N ALA A 320 -15.29 11.35 -0.46
CA ALA A 320 -15.56 12.24 -1.59
C ALA A 320 -14.74 13.55 -1.48
N ASP A 321 -14.55 14.04 -0.27
CA ASP A 321 -13.82 15.27 0.04
C ASP A 321 -12.32 15.07 -0.20
N ALA A 322 -11.77 13.94 0.25
CA ALA A 322 -10.40 13.55 -0.04
C ALA A 322 -10.14 13.46 -1.56
N LEU A 323 -11.10 12.91 -2.32
CA LEU A 323 -11.01 12.84 -3.78
C LEU A 323 -11.08 14.22 -4.44
N ARG A 324 -11.94 15.14 -3.95
CA ARG A 324 -11.98 16.52 -4.44
C ARG A 324 -10.66 17.25 -4.18
N ASN A 325 -10.11 17.12 -2.98
CA ASN A 325 -8.81 17.70 -2.64
C ASN A 325 -7.68 17.09 -3.46
N ARG A 326 -7.69 15.77 -3.68
CA ARG A 326 -6.73 15.09 -4.55
C ARG A 326 -6.77 15.61 -5.98
N ALA A 327 -7.96 15.87 -6.53
CA ALA A 327 -8.10 16.39 -7.88
C ALA A 327 -7.42 17.77 -8.03
N LYS A 328 -7.55 18.63 -7.02
CA LYS A 328 -6.90 19.95 -6.96
C LYS A 328 -5.40 19.87 -6.69
N LEU A 329 -4.97 18.95 -5.82
CA LEU A 329 -3.56 18.70 -5.51
C LEU A 329 -2.80 18.05 -6.66
N ARG A 330 -3.48 17.45 -7.64
CA ARG A 330 -2.80 16.78 -8.75
C ARG A 330 -1.84 17.76 -9.43
N PRO A 331 -0.55 17.41 -9.58
CA PRO A 331 0.43 18.32 -10.18
C PRO A 331 0.00 18.73 -11.59
N ARG A 332 0.18 20.00 -11.92
CA ARG A 332 -0.03 20.47 -13.30
C ARG A 332 1.09 19.97 -14.19
N LYS A 333 0.92 20.11 -15.51
CA LYS A 333 1.90 19.64 -16.47
C LYS A 333 3.25 20.31 -16.25
N GLU A 334 3.23 21.61 -15.95
CA GLU A 334 4.42 22.42 -15.68
C GLU A 334 5.14 21.94 -14.42
N ASP A 335 4.39 21.60 -13.36
CA ASP A 335 4.95 21.04 -12.13
C ASP A 335 5.61 19.68 -12.39
N VAL A 336 5.06 18.86 -13.29
CA VAL A 336 5.66 17.57 -13.70
C VAL A 336 6.88 17.78 -14.61
N GLU A 337 6.89 18.79 -15.47
CA GLU A 337 8.05 19.10 -16.29
C GLU A 337 9.20 19.63 -15.43
N GLN A 338 8.89 20.46 -14.43
CA GLN A 338 9.88 21.05 -13.53
C GLN A 338 10.37 20.08 -12.44
N PHE A 339 9.47 19.32 -11.82
CA PHE A 339 9.75 18.49 -10.63
C PHE A 339 9.46 16.99 -10.84
N GLY A 340 9.39 16.55 -12.09
CA GLY A 340 8.78 15.31 -12.51
C GLY A 340 9.24 14.02 -11.83
N THR A 341 8.32 13.06 -11.86
CA THR A 341 8.43 11.73 -11.24
C THR A 341 9.70 10.97 -11.61
N ALA A 342 10.27 10.22 -10.66
CA ALA A 342 11.36 9.28 -10.90
C ALA A 342 11.09 8.26 -12.04
N SER A 343 9.83 7.99 -12.38
CA SER A 343 9.47 7.19 -13.56
C SER A 343 9.86 7.85 -14.88
N LEU A 344 9.74 9.17 -15.01
CA LEU A 344 10.14 9.89 -16.23
C LEU A 344 11.67 10.03 -16.34
N ARG A 345 12.38 10.23 -15.21
CA ARG A 345 13.85 10.26 -15.19
C ARG A 345 14.47 8.89 -15.50
N ARG A 346 13.93 7.78 -14.97
CA ARG A 346 14.40 6.43 -15.32
C ARG A 346 14.14 6.05 -16.77
N GLU A 347 13.04 6.51 -17.36
CA GLU A 347 12.77 6.30 -18.80
C GLU A 347 13.65 7.16 -19.72
N ALA A 348 14.17 8.29 -19.24
CA ALA A 348 15.12 9.12 -19.97
C ALA A 348 16.55 8.52 -19.88
N GLU A 349 16.96 8.07 -18.70
CA GLU A 349 18.28 7.43 -18.48
C GLU A 349 18.42 6.09 -19.21
N HIS A 350 17.33 5.30 -19.32
CA HIS A 350 17.32 4.05 -20.10
C HIS A 350 17.18 4.23 -21.62
N ARG A 351 16.88 5.45 -22.11
CA ARG A 351 16.86 5.74 -23.55
C ARG A 351 18.21 6.22 -24.09
N HIS A 352 19.16 6.52 -23.19
CA HIS A 352 20.49 7.05 -23.52
C HIS A 352 21.65 6.16 -23.04
N ALA A 353 21.37 4.98 -22.52
CA ALA A 353 22.32 3.91 -22.19
C ALA A 353 21.92 2.65 -22.96
#